data_AF-C6TIF0-F1
#
_entry.id   AF-C6TIF0-F1
#
_cell.length_a   1.000
_cell.length_b   1.000
_cell.length_c   1.000
_cell.angle_alpha   90.00
_cell.angle_beta   90.00
_cell.angle_gamma   90.00
#
_symmetry.space_group_name_H-M   'P 1'
#
loop_
_entity.id
_entity.type
_entity.pdbx_description
1 polymer ?
#
loop_
_entity_poly.entity_id
_entity_poly.type
_entity_poly.pdbx_seq_one_letter_code
_entity_poly.pdbx_strand_id
1 'polypeptide(L)'
;MRRRPGIGGLQTHAAARDQFRLLGENVAKIRTDLMKEQLATFRSQLEDFARKHKNDIRKNPAFRSQFHEMCAKVGVDPLASNKGFWSELLGLGDFYYELGVQIVDICLATRVHNGGLVDLQELCHLLRHRRKTDREVVSEDDCLRAIKKLKVLCFRLPID
;
A
#
# COMPACT_ATOMS: atom_id res chain seq x y z
N MET A 1 -6.25 -15.29 -70.15
CA MET A 1 -5.00 -15.54 -69.39
C MET A 1 -5.21 -15.08 -67.95
N ARG A 2 -5.40 -16.00 -67.00
CA ARG A 2 -5.67 -15.68 -65.59
C ARG A 2 -4.35 -15.37 -64.89
N ARG A 3 -4.07 -14.10 -64.59
CA ARG A 3 -2.85 -13.68 -63.88
C ARG A 3 -2.85 -14.37 -62.50
N ARG A 4 -1.84 -15.22 -62.27
CA ARG A 4 -1.61 -15.85 -60.96
C ARG A 4 -1.41 -14.74 -59.93
N PRO A 5 -2.05 -14.79 -58.75
CA PRO A 5 -1.79 -13.84 -57.67
C PRO A 5 -0.28 -13.73 -57.43
N GLY A 6 0.29 -12.55 -57.67
CA GLY A 6 1.72 -12.35 -57.69
C GLY A 6 2.31 -12.39 -56.28
N ILE A 7 3.39 -13.15 -56.11
CA ILE A 7 4.17 -13.27 -54.87
C ILE A 7 4.57 -11.88 -54.31
N GLY A 8 4.77 -10.89 -55.17
CA GLY A 8 5.06 -9.50 -54.77
C GLY A 8 3.94 -8.82 -53.96
N GLY A 9 2.66 -9.18 -54.19
CA GLY A 9 1.52 -8.71 -53.39
C GLY A 9 1.53 -9.30 -51.97
N LEU A 10 1.87 -10.58 -51.84
CA LEU A 10 2.03 -11.24 -50.54
C LEU A 10 3.20 -10.66 -49.74
N GLN A 11 4.33 -10.36 -50.40
CA GLN A 11 5.48 -9.72 -49.77
C GLN A 11 5.19 -8.28 -49.32
N THR A 12 4.48 -7.49 -50.13
CA THR A 12 4.04 -6.13 -49.73
C THR A 12 3.02 -6.16 -48.60
N HIS A 13 2.07 -7.11 -48.60
CA HIS A 13 1.15 -7.30 -47.49
C HIS A 13 1.86 -7.74 -46.20
N ALA A 14 2.86 -8.63 -46.28
CA ALA A 14 3.67 -9.04 -45.13
C ALA A 14 4.48 -7.85 -44.56
N ALA A 15 5.16 -7.09 -45.43
CA ALA A 15 5.94 -5.91 -45.03
C ALA A 15 5.06 -4.82 -44.39
N ALA A 16 3.86 -4.57 -44.93
CA ALA A 16 2.91 -3.62 -44.34
C ALA A 16 2.45 -4.10 -42.94
N ARG A 17 2.19 -5.40 -42.78
CA ARG A 17 1.80 -5.99 -41.48
C ARG A 17 2.91 -5.83 -40.44
N ASP A 18 4.17 -6.04 -40.84
CA ASP A 18 5.33 -5.84 -39.97
C ASP A 18 5.52 -4.38 -39.58
N GLN A 19 5.31 -3.44 -40.50
CA GLN A 19 5.33 -2.01 -40.19
C GLN A 19 4.23 -1.60 -39.20
N PHE A 20 3.00 -2.09 -39.37
CA PHE A 20 1.92 -1.83 -38.41
C PHE A 20 2.21 -2.45 -37.04
N ARG A 21 2.83 -3.64 -36.99
CA ARG A 21 3.27 -4.26 -35.73
C ARG A 21 4.31 -3.41 -35.03
N LEU A 22 5.36 -2.98 -35.75
CA LEU A 22 6.42 -2.12 -35.19
C LEU A 22 5.87 -0.78 -34.71
N LEU A 23 4.95 -0.18 -35.46
CA LEU A 23 4.27 1.05 -35.03
C LEU A 23 3.44 0.80 -33.76
N GLY A 24 2.69 -0.29 -33.69
CA GLY A 24 1.92 -0.67 -32.51
C GLY A 24 2.80 -0.89 -31.28
N GLU A 25 3.94 -1.57 -31.43
CA GLU A 25 4.93 -1.76 -30.37
C GLU A 25 5.53 -0.42 -29.90
N ASN A 26 5.84 0.49 -30.83
CA ASN A 26 6.37 1.82 -30.48
C ASN A 26 5.33 2.67 -29.75
N VAL A 27 4.07 2.68 -30.20
CA VAL A 27 2.98 3.38 -29.51
C VAL A 27 2.77 2.82 -28.10
N ALA A 28 2.83 1.49 -27.94
CA ALA A 28 2.73 0.86 -26.63
C ALA A 28 3.91 1.27 -25.73
N LYS A 29 5.14 1.27 -26.24
CA LYS A 29 6.33 1.72 -25.52
C LYS A 29 6.19 3.18 -25.05
N ILE A 30 5.84 4.09 -25.95
CA ILE A 30 5.64 5.52 -25.63
C ILE A 30 4.59 5.68 -24.52
N ARG A 31 3.47 4.96 -24.60
CA ARG A 31 2.44 4.99 -23.56
C ARG A 31 2.97 4.48 -22.22
N THR A 32 3.75 3.39 -22.22
CA THR A 32 4.33 2.86 -20.99
C THR A 32 5.37 3.79 -20.38
N ASP A 33 6.18 4.46 -21.19
CA ASP A 33 7.21 5.36 -20.70
C ASP A 33 6.60 6.65 -20.14
N LEU A 34 5.58 7.20 -20.81
CA LEU A 34 4.78 8.30 -20.26
C LEU A 34 4.16 7.93 -18.91
N MET A 35 3.60 6.74 -18.77
CA MET A 35 3.01 6.29 -17.50
C MET A 35 4.05 6.15 -16.39
N LYS A 36 5.28 5.69 -16.71
CA LYS A 36 6.37 5.63 -15.73
C LYS A 36 6.78 7.02 -15.25
N GLU A 37 6.88 8.00 -16.16
CA GLU A 37 7.19 9.38 -15.81
C GLU A 37 6.12 9.97 -14.90
N GLN A 38 4.84 9.78 -15.23
CA GLN A 38 3.72 10.25 -14.40
C GLN A 38 3.75 9.62 -12.99
N LEU A 39 4.04 8.33 -12.88
CA LEU A 39 4.21 7.66 -11.58
C LEU A 39 5.41 8.21 -10.79
N ALA A 40 6.51 8.54 -11.46
CA ALA A 40 7.67 9.14 -10.81
C ALA A 40 7.36 10.55 -10.27
N THR A 41 6.68 11.39 -11.08
CA THR A 41 6.23 12.71 -10.64
C THR A 41 5.25 12.61 -9.47
N PHE A 42 4.27 11.70 -9.56
CA PHE A 42 3.30 11.49 -8.48
C PHE A 42 3.99 11.04 -7.19
N ARG A 43 4.95 10.10 -7.28
CA ARG A 43 5.73 9.66 -6.13
C ARG A 43 6.43 10.84 -5.47
N SER A 44 7.16 11.67 -6.22
CA SER A 44 7.83 12.86 -5.67
C SER A 44 6.85 13.80 -4.96
N GLN A 45 5.68 14.05 -5.57
CA GLN A 45 4.65 14.92 -4.97
C GLN A 45 4.07 14.31 -3.69
N LEU A 46 3.85 13.00 -3.67
CA LEU A 46 3.37 12.26 -2.51
C LEU A 46 4.40 12.33 -1.35
N GLU A 47 5.69 12.25 -1.69
CA GLU A 47 6.78 12.36 -0.73
C GLU A 47 6.85 13.77 -0.12
N ASP A 48 6.70 14.82 -0.94
CA ASP A 48 6.64 16.20 -0.47
C ASP A 48 5.39 16.48 0.37
N PHE A 49 4.25 15.93 -0.02
CA PHE A 49 3.00 16.01 0.73
C PHE A 49 3.16 15.40 2.12
N ALA A 50 3.73 14.20 2.19
CA ALA A 50 4.01 13.51 3.44
C ALA A 50 5.01 14.28 4.33
N ARG A 51 6.05 14.88 3.74
CA ARG A 51 7.00 15.75 4.46
C ARG A 51 6.27 16.93 5.13
N LYS A 52 5.41 17.61 4.37
CA LYS A 52 4.67 18.79 4.86
C LYS A 52 3.64 18.44 5.93
N HIS A 53 2.94 17.32 5.75
CA HIS A 53 1.81 16.93 6.60
C HIS A 53 2.14 15.80 7.59
N LYS A 54 3.42 15.53 7.86
CA LYS A 54 3.86 14.44 8.75
C LYS A 54 3.14 14.44 10.10
N ASN A 55 3.05 15.60 10.75
CA ASN A 55 2.42 15.72 12.07
C ASN A 55 0.90 15.52 12.00
N ASP A 56 0.26 15.97 10.93
CA ASP A 56 -1.17 15.80 10.73
C ASP A 56 -1.51 14.33 10.49
N ILE A 57 -0.69 13.62 9.70
CA ILE A 57 -0.81 12.18 9.45
C ILE A 57 -0.66 11.40 10.78
N ARG A 58 0.22 11.85 11.67
CA ARG A 58 0.41 11.20 12.98
C ARG A 58 -0.72 11.48 13.97
N LYS A 59 -1.19 12.72 14.05
CA LYS A 59 -2.17 13.14 15.08
C LYS A 59 -3.61 12.80 14.71
N ASN A 60 -3.97 12.85 13.43
CA ASN A 60 -5.34 12.68 12.98
C ASN A 60 -5.55 11.30 12.33
N PRO A 61 -6.26 10.37 12.99
CA PRO A 61 -6.48 9.02 12.45
C PRO A 61 -7.29 9.02 11.15
N ALA A 62 -8.26 9.93 10.98
CA ALA A 62 -9.03 10.00 9.74
C ALA A 62 -8.15 10.41 8.55
N PHE A 63 -7.28 11.40 8.77
CA PHE A 63 -6.33 11.84 7.76
C PHE A 63 -5.25 10.77 7.47
N ARG A 64 -4.79 10.05 8.50
CA ARG A 64 -3.90 8.91 8.34
C ARG A 64 -4.50 7.82 7.44
N SER A 65 -5.77 7.49 7.64
CA SER A 65 -6.49 6.51 6.82
C SER A 65 -6.59 6.96 5.35
N GLN A 66 -6.95 8.23 5.11
CA GLN A 66 -6.98 8.81 3.76
C GLN A 66 -5.60 8.79 3.08
N PHE A 67 -4.54 9.10 3.84
CA PHE A 67 -3.17 9.02 3.34
C PHE A 67 -2.81 7.58 2.91
N HIS A 68 -3.17 6.58 3.71
CA HIS A 68 -2.97 5.18 3.35
C HIS A 68 -3.76 4.77 2.09
N GLU A 69 -4.99 5.23 1.94
CA GLU A 69 -5.79 4.98 0.74
C GLU A 69 -5.14 5.60 -0.51
N MET A 70 -4.62 6.81 -0.40
CA MET A 70 -3.88 7.48 -1.47
C MET A 70 -2.64 6.69 -1.88
N CYS A 71 -1.84 6.21 -0.92
CA CYS A 71 -0.69 5.36 -1.21
C CYS A 71 -1.12 4.06 -1.92
N ALA A 72 -2.20 3.42 -1.45
CA ALA A 72 -2.70 2.16 -2.01
C ALA A 72 -3.18 2.30 -3.46
N LYS A 73 -3.83 3.42 -3.83
CA LYS A 73 -4.27 3.69 -5.20
C LYS A 73 -3.12 3.76 -6.21
N VAL A 74 -1.92 4.09 -5.74
CA VAL A 74 -0.71 4.19 -6.57
C VAL A 74 0.12 2.90 -6.49
N GLY A 75 -0.33 1.91 -5.72
CA GLY A 75 0.40 0.65 -5.51
C GLY A 75 1.58 0.80 -4.56
N VAL A 76 1.59 1.84 -3.73
CA VAL A 76 2.61 2.06 -2.69
C VAL A 76 2.03 1.65 -1.35
N ASP A 77 2.68 0.73 -0.64
CA ASP A 77 2.37 0.45 0.77
C ASP A 77 3.40 1.17 1.66
N PRO A 78 2.99 2.24 2.40
CA PRO A 78 3.90 2.99 3.26
C PRO A 78 4.40 2.16 4.45
N LEU A 79 3.82 0.98 4.70
CA LEU A 79 4.19 0.05 5.76
C LEU A 79 4.90 -1.21 5.23
N ALA A 80 5.25 -1.27 3.94
CA ALA A 80 5.84 -2.48 3.34
C ALA A 80 7.24 -2.81 3.86
N SER A 81 8.05 -1.80 4.20
CA SER A 81 9.44 -1.98 4.60
C SER A 81 9.85 -1.01 5.69
N ASN A 82 10.57 -1.53 6.68
CA ASN A 82 11.11 -0.76 7.81
C ASN A 82 12.30 0.11 7.40
N LYS A 83 12.96 -0.29 6.31
CA LYS A 83 13.97 0.52 5.61
C LYS A 83 13.37 1.26 4.41
N GLY A 84 12.03 1.24 4.31
CA GLY A 84 11.32 1.98 3.30
C GLY A 84 11.39 3.47 3.61
N PHE A 85 11.50 4.26 2.54
CA PHE A 85 11.49 5.72 2.59
C PHE A 85 10.39 6.29 3.53
N TRP A 86 9.18 5.72 3.48
CA TRP A 86 8.04 6.14 4.30
C TRP A 86 8.21 5.89 5.79
N SER A 87 8.89 4.81 6.17
CA SER A 87 9.14 4.47 7.57
C SER A 87 10.08 5.50 8.20
N GLU A 88 11.18 5.81 7.53
CA GLU A 88 12.14 6.82 7.97
C GLU A 88 11.54 8.24 7.93
N LEU A 89 10.82 8.57 6.85
CA LEU A 89 10.26 9.90 6.68
C LEU A 89 9.16 10.21 7.70
N LEU A 90 8.16 9.32 7.82
CA LEU A 90 6.95 9.59 8.59
C LEU A 90 7.01 9.00 10.01
N GLY A 91 7.86 8.01 10.26
CA GLY A 91 7.84 7.23 11.51
C GLY A 91 6.62 6.32 11.64
N LEU A 92 5.89 6.09 10.54
CA LEU A 92 4.69 5.24 10.56
C LEU A 92 5.05 3.78 10.87
N GLY A 93 6.18 3.28 10.37
CA GLY A 93 6.63 1.91 10.68
C GLY A 93 6.70 1.68 12.18
N ASP A 94 7.47 2.51 12.89
CA ASP A 94 7.65 2.42 14.35
C ASP A 94 6.32 2.53 15.10
N PHE A 95 5.44 3.45 14.68
CA PHE A 95 4.09 3.58 15.26
C PHE A 95 3.28 2.29 15.16
N TYR A 96 3.25 1.64 13.98
CA TYR A 96 2.49 0.41 13.78
C TYR A 96 3.13 -0.81 14.44
N TYR A 97 4.46 -0.85 14.59
CA TYR A 97 5.13 -1.88 15.39
C TYR A 97 4.83 -1.73 16.86
N GLU A 98 4.92 -0.52 17.41
CA GLU A 98 4.57 -0.25 18.80
C GLU A 98 3.11 -0.63 19.07
N LEU A 99 2.21 -0.26 18.17
CA LEU A 99 0.80 -0.65 18.24
C LEU A 99 0.63 -2.17 18.16
N GLY A 100 1.37 -2.86 17.29
CA GLY A 100 1.36 -4.31 17.19
C GLY A 100 1.80 -5.01 18.48
N VAL A 101 2.87 -4.53 19.12
CA VAL A 101 3.33 -5.07 20.42
C VAL A 101 2.28 -4.87 21.50
N GLN A 102 1.67 -3.68 21.57
CA GLN A 102 0.59 -3.42 22.53
C GLN A 102 -0.62 -4.34 22.33
N ILE A 103 -0.99 -4.62 21.08
CA ILE A 103 -2.07 -5.56 20.75
C ILE A 103 -1.72 -6.96 21.27
N VAL A 104 -0.50 -7.45 21.01
CA VAL A 104 -0.05 -8.76 21.49
C VAL A 104 -0.07 -8.83 23.01
N ASP A 105 0.41 -7.80 23.71
CA ASP A 105 0.40 -7.74 25.17
C ASP A 105 -1.02 -7.79 25.75
N ILE A 106 -1.98 -7.10 25.11
CA ILE A 106 -3.38 -7.14 25.52
C ILE A 106 -3.95 -8.54 25.30
N CYS A 107 -3.76 -9.13 24.12
CA CYS A 107 -4.23 -10.49 23.83
C CYS A 107 -3.64 -11.53 24.79
N LEU A 108 -2.36 -11.40 25.19
CA LEU A 108 -1.74 -12.28 26.18
C LEU A 108 -2.32 -12.07 27.59
N ALA A 109 -2.57 -10.83 27.99
CA ALA A 109 -3.11 -10.51 29.31
C ALA A 109 -4.57 -10.93 29.47
N THR A 110 -5.38 -10.83 28.42
CA THR A 110 -6.81 -11.16 28.47
C THR A 110 -7.09 -12.64 28.19
N ARG A 111 -6.11 -13.40 27.67
CA ARG A 111 -6.23 -14.81 27.28
C ARG A 111 -6.90 -15.71 28.32
N VAL A 112 -6.60 -15.52 29.61
CA VAL A 112 -7.17 -16.34 30.69
C VAL A 112 -8.67 -16.10 30.87
N HIS A 113 -9.15 -14.91 30.51
CA HIS A 113 -10.54 -14.48 30.71
C HIS A 113 -11.42 -14.75 29.49
N ASN A 114 -10.86 -14.66 28.27
CA ASN A 114 -11.62 -14.73 27.03
C ASN A 114 -11.22 -15.91 26.11
N GLY A 115 -10.30 -16.77 26.55
CA GLY A 115 -9.83 -17.91 25.77
C GLY A 115 -8.91 -17.54 24.60
N GLY A 116 -8.48 -16.29 24.50
CA GLY A 116 -7.61 -15.79 23.44
C GLY A 116 -8.33 -15.07 22.30
N LEU A 117 -9.65 -14.93 22.35
CA LEU A 117 -10.48 -14.16 21.42
C LEU A 117 -10.79 -12.78 22.02
N VAL A 118 -10.61 -11.71 21.26
CA VAL A 118 -10.93 -10.34 21.69
C VAL A 118 -11.65 -9.64 20.55
N ASP A 119 -12.81 -9.03 20.83
CA ASP A 119 -13.51 -8.20 19.85
C ASP A 119 -12.68 -6.96 19.47
N LEU A 120 -12.75 -6.52 18.21
CA LEU A 120 -11.94 -5.39 17.72
C LEU A 120 -12.26 -4.08 18.47
N GLN A 121 -13.53 -3.83 18.81
CA GLN A 121 -13.93 -2.63 19.54
C GLN A 121 -13.41 -2.68 20.98
N GLU A 122 -13.50 -3.86 21.62
CA GLU A 122 -12.94 -4.09 22.96
C GLU A 122 -11.41 -3.89 22.96
N LEU A 123 -10.71 -4.45 21.98
CA LEU A 123 -9.26 -4.26 21.80
C LEU A 123 -8.92 -2.77 21.65
N CYS A 124 -9.68 -2.03 20.84
CA CYS A 124 -9.49 -0.58 20.67
C CYS A 124 -9.72 0.18 21.98
N HIS A 125 -10.73 -0.21 22.76
CA HIS A 125 -11.01 0.38 24.07
C HIS A 125 -9.87 0.13 25.06
N LEU A 126 -9.38 -1.11 25.15
CA LEU A 126 -8.26 -1.50 26.01
C LEU A 126 -6.95 -0.80 25.60
N LEU A 127 -6.70 -0.65 24.30
CA LEU A 127 -5.56 0.11 23.77
C LEU A 127 -5.62 1.58 24.14
N ARG A 128 -6.79 2.22 24.01
CA ARG A 128 -6.99 3.63 24.39
C ARG A 128 -6.80 3.83 25.88
N HIS A 129 -7.22 2.87 26.71
CA HIS A 129 -6.99 2.93 28.16
C HIS A 129 -5.52 2.71 28.55
N ARG A 130 -4.78 1.85 27.84
CA ARG A 130 -3.35 1.65 28.08
C ARG A 130 -2.48 2.80 27.58
N ARG A 131 -2.88 3.49 26.52
CA ARG A 131 -2.14 4.64 25.98
C ARG A 131 -2.38 5.86 26.85
N LYS A 132 -1.30 6.45 27.37
CA LYS A 132 -1.35 7.72 28.12
C LYS A 132 -1.88 8.85 27.23
N THR A 133 -2.47 9.87 27.84
CA THR A 133 -3.12 11.03 27.18
C THR A 133 -2.26 11.74 26.13
N ASP A 134 -0.92 11.66 26.22
CA ASP A 134 0.02 12.27 25.26
C ASP A 134 0.28 11.44 24.00
N ARG A 135 -0.26 10.22 23.88
CA ARG A 135 -0.04 9.36 22.71
C ARG A 135 -1.08 9.61 21.62
N GLU A 136 -0.66 9.37 20.38
CA GLU A 136 -1.50 9.57 19.19
C GLU A 136 -2.79 8.73 19.26
N VAL A 137 -3.89 9.33 18.81
CA VAL A 137 -5.20 8.67 18.78
C VAL A 137 -5.17 7.50 17.79
N VAL A 138 -5.68 6.35 18.22
CA VAL A 138 -5.72 5.11 17.45
C VAL A 138 -7.18 4.83 17.02
N SER A 139 -7.35 4.55 15.72
CA SER A 139 -8.60 4.09 15.12
C SER A 139 -8.60 2.58 14.89
N GLU A 140 -9.77 2.03 14.60
CA GLU A 140 -9.93 0.61 14.26
C GLU A 140 -9.13 0.23 13.00
N ASP A 141 -9.05 1.12 12.01
CA ASP A 141 -8.24 0.92 10.80
C ASP A 141 -6.75 0.75 11.15
N ASP A 142 -6.26 1.50 12.13
CA ASP A 142 -4.87 1.39 12.58
C ASP A 142 -4.61 0.03 13.23
N CYS A 143 -5.53 -0.44 14.07
CA CYS A 143 -5.47 -1.75 14.70
C CYS A 143 -5.46 -2.86 13.64
N LEU A 144 -6.37 -2.80 12.67
CA LEU A 144 -6.45 -3.78 11.58
C LEU A 144 -5.16 -3.81 10.74
N ARG A 145 -4.57 -2.64 10.44
CA ARG A 145 -3.30 -2.56 9.71
C ARG A 145 -2.15 -3.15 10.53
N ALA A 146 -2.07 -2.85 11.83
CA ALA A 146 -1.07 -3.45 12.72
C ALA A 146 -1.20 -4.97 12.77
N ILE A 147 -2.43 -5.50 12.95
CA ILE A 147 -2.72 -6.94 12.96
C ILE A 147 -2.31 -7.61 11.65
N LYS A 148 -2.62 -6.99 10.50
CA LYS A 148 -2.21 -7.52 9.18
C LYS A 148 -0.70 -7.65 9.06
N LYS A 149 0.08 -6.76 9.69
CA LYS A 149 1.55 -6.84 9.71
C LYS A 149 2.06 -7.91 10.67
N LEU A 150 1.40 -8.10 11.83
CA LEU A 150 1.72 -9.18 12.77
C LEU A 150 1.55 -10.58 12.18
N LYS A 151 0.65 -10.75 11.19
CA LYS A 151 0.44 -12.03 10.50
C LYS A 151 1.73 -12.62 9.90
N VAL A 152 2.67 -11.76 9.48
CA VAL A 152 3.97 -12.18 8.92
C VAL A 152 4.83 -12.91 9.98
N LEU A 153 4.63 -12.63 11.26
CA LEU A 153 5.34 -13.24 12.38
C LEU A 153 4.73 -14.58 12.83
N CYS A 154 3.82 -15.18 12.04
CA CYS A 154 3.07 -16.39 12.40
C CYS A 154 2.19 -16.28 13.66
N PHE A 155 1.89 -15.06 14.14
CA PHE A 155 0.82 -14.87 15.11
C PHE A 155 -0.53 -15.03 14.41
N ARG A 156 -1.14 -16.21 14.57
CA ARG A 156 -2.56 -16.40 14.26
C ARG A 156 -3.35 -15.81 15.42
N LEU A 157 -3.58 -14.50 15.37
CA LEU A 157 -4.52 -13.82 16.26
C LEU A 157 -5.92 -14.27 15.86
N PRO A 158 -6.69 -14.90 16.77
CA PRO A 158 -8.07 -15.23 16.50
C PRO A 158 -8.86 -13.96 16.88
N ILE A 159 -9.13 -13.14 15.87
CA ILE A 159 -9.96 -11.93 15.97
C ILE A 159 -11.00 -12.13 14.88
N ASP A 160 -12.22 -12.45 15.29
CA ASP A 160 -13.40 -12.54 14.41
C ASP A 160 -14.09 -11.17 14.31
#